data_AF-A0A961MT70-F1
#
_entry.id   AF-A0A961MT70-F1
#
_cell.length_a   1.000
_cell.length_b   1.000
_cell.length_c   1.000
_cell.angle_alpha   90.00
_cell.angle_beta   90.00
_cell.angle_gamma   90.00
#
_symmetry.space_group_name_H-M   'P 1'
#
loop_
_entity.id
_entity.type
_entity.pdbx_description
1 polymer ?
#
loop_
_entity_poly.entity_id
_entity_poly.type
_entity_poly.pdbx_seq_one_letter_code
_entity_poly.pdbx_strand_id
1 'polypeptide(L)'
;APQTGIYRMLEDGRVVFDRFDYHRRAVESENEAFFLRILKAGDYRYEGADLGILVTRGRSMTNGFQLNERARKWIHGIKSSFSAKPLSMAEAGPSLADPAFKIM
;
A
#
# COMPACT_ATOMS: atom_id res chain seq x y z
N ALA A 1 -5.68 -6.92 2.62
CA ALA A 1 -5.13 -5.73 1.92
C ALA A 1 -6.28 -4.81 1.49
N PRO A 2 -6.16 -3.50 1.66
CA PRO A 2 -7.15 -2.51 1.20
C PRO A 2 -7.31 -2.58 -0.32
N GLN A 3 -8.50 -2.26 -0.85
CA GLN A 3 -8.78 -2.29 -2.28
C GLN A 3 -8.20 -1.08 -3.02
N THR A 4 -7.98 -1.22 -4.33
CA THR A 4 -7.64 -0.08 -5.20
C THR A 4 -8.80 0.92 -5.22
N GLY A 5 -8.52 2.21 -5.25
CA GLY A 5 -9.54 3.25 -5.38
C GLY A 5 -9.17 4.56 -4.68
N ILE A 6 -10.16 5.40 -4.46
CA ILE A 6 -10.04 6.69 -3.78
C ILE A 6 -10.27 6.49 -2.27
N TYR A 7 -9.37 7.08 -1.51
CA TYR A 7 -9.41 7.16 -0.05
C TYR A 7 -9.50 8.63 0.36
N ARG A 8 -10.17 8.88 1.49
CA ARG A 8 -10.29 10.20 2.09
C ARG A 8 -9.65 10.20 3.47
N MET A 9 -8.90 11.25 3.79
CA MET A 9 -8.44 11.51 5.15
C MET A 9 -9.47 12.41 5.85
N LEU A 10 -9.98 11.94 6.99
CA LEU A 10 -10.88 12.68 7.86
C LEU A 10 -10.09 13.71 8.68
N GLU A 11 -10.80 14.65 9.31
CA GLU A 11 -10.20 15.71 10.13
C GLU A 11 -9.39 15.16 11.32
N ASP A 12 -9.80 14.01 11.86
CA ASP A 12 -9.10 13.28 12.92
C ASP A 12 -7.87 12.50 12.43
N GLY A 13 -7.58 12.55 11.13
CA GLY A 13 -6.44 11.87 10.50
C GLY A 13 -6.69 10.42 10.11
N ARG A 14 -7.88 9.86 10.37
CA ARG A 14 -8.23 8.52 9.88
C ARG A 14 -8.36 8.52 8.36
N VAL A 15 -7.87 7.47 7.72
CA VAL A 15 -8.01 7.24 6.29
C VAL A 15 -9.10 6.21 6.06
N VAL A 16 -10.10 6.56 5.27
CA VAL A 16 -11.25 5.70 4.95
C VAL A 16 -11.34 5.48 3.45
N PHE A 17 -11.77 4.28 3.07
CA PHE A 17 -12.13 4.01 1.67
C PHE A 17 -13.38 4.81 1.33
N ASP A 18 -13.36 5.51 0.20
CA ASP A 18 -14.50 6.30 -0.25
C ASP A 18 -15.19 5.62 -1.43
N ARG A 19 -14.48 5.45 -2.54
CA ARG A 19 -15.04 4.87 -3.77
C ARG A 19 -13.99 4.17 -4.61
N PHE A 20 -14.44 3.24 -5.42
CA PHE A 20 -13.60 2.58 -6.40
C PHE A 20 -13.40 3.49 -7.62
N ASP A 21 -12.18 3.54 -8.14
CA ASP A 21 -11.83 4.27 -9.36
C ASP A 21 -10.60 3.61 -10.01
N TYR A 22 -10.43 3.85 -11.30
CA TYR A 22 -9.25 3.43 -12.08
C TYR A 22 -8.35 4.62 -12.42
N HIS A 23 -8.85 5.85 -12.31
CA HIS A 23 -8.17 7.06 -12.75
C HIS A 23 -7.54 7.82 -11.59
N ARG A 24 -6.20 7.80 -11.53
CA ARG A 24 -5.41 8.61 -10.57
C ARG A 24 -5.71 10.12 -10.57
N ARG A 25 -6.38 10.64 -11.62
CA ARG A 25 -6.74 12.07 -11.76
C ARG A 25 -8.00 12.45 -10.99
N ALA A 26 -8.77 11.47 -10.50
CA ALA A 26 -10.01 11.68 -9.76
C ALA A 26 -9.80 12.11 -8.29
N VAL A 27 -8.55 12.25 -7.84
CA VAL A 27 -8.22 12.85 -6.55
C VAL A 27 -8.53 14.33 -6.63
N GLU A 28 -9.58 14.83 -5.98
CA GLU A 28 -10.03 16.21 -6.16
C GLU A 28 -9.30 17.20 -5.25
N SER A 29 -8.87 16.76 -4.06
CA SER A 29 -8.25 17.60 -3.02
C SER A 29 -7.01 16.97 -2.38
N GLU A 30 -6.32 17.73 -1.52
CA GLU A 30 -5.20 17.20 -0.72
C GLU A 30 -5.62 16.18 0.35
N ASN A 31 -6.92 16.15 0.67
CA ASN A 31 -7.56 15.22 1.61
C ASN A 31 -8.05 13.94 0.92
N GLU A 32 -7.89 13.83 -0.39
CA GLU A 32 -8.09 12.58 -1.13
C GLU A 32 -6.76 12.01 -1.61
N ALA A 33 -6.75 10.70 -1.81
CA ALA A 33 -5.65 10.00 -2.42
C ALA A 33 -6.15 8.79 -3.22
N PHE A 34 -5.47 8.50 -4.32
CA PHE A 34 -5.69 7.27 -5.07
C PHE A 34 -4.67 6.23 -4.61
N PHE A 35 -5.15 5.05 -4.20
CA PHE A 35 -4.31 3.92 -3.85
C PHE A 35 -4.45 2.84 -4.92
N LEU A 36 -3.32 2.42 -5.50
CA LEU A 36 -3.23 1.26 -6.38
C LEU A 36 -2.64 0.08 -5.60
N ARG A 37 -3.47 -0.93 -5.34
CA ARG A 37 -3.04 -2.15 -4.65
C ARG A 37 -2.08 -2.95 -5.53
N ILE A 38 -0.92 -3.29 -4.97
CA ILE A 38 0.02 -4.27 -5.54
C ILE A 38 -0.13 -5.60 -4.80
N LEU A 39 -0.01 -5.58 -3.47
CA LEU A 39 -0.13 -6.79 -2.63
C LEU A 39 -1.59 -7.18 -2.42
N LYS A 40 -1.98 -8.38 -2.86
CA LYS A 40 -3.33 -8.93 -2.74
C LYS A 40 -3.49 -9.78 -1.47
N ALA A 41 -4.74 -10.12 -1.16
CA ALA A 41 -5.02 -11.04 -0.06
C ALA A 41 -4.49 -12.43 -0.41
N GLY A 42 -3.71 -13.03 0.51
CA GLY A 42 -3.04 -14.32 0.29
C GLY A 42 -1.59 -14.19 -0.19
N ASP A 43 -1.17 -13.02 -0.67
CA ASP A 43 0.21 -12.80 -1.10
C ASP A 43 1.16 -12.78 0.10
N TYR A 44 2.39 -13.25 -0.13
CA TYR A 44 3.45 -13.24 0.87
C TYR A 44 4.00 -11.82 1.06
N ARG A 45 4.06 -11.35 2.31
CA ARG A 45 4.67 -10.07 2.67
C ARG A 45 6.09 -10.31 3.18
N TYR A 46 7.06 -9.70 2.51
CA TYR A 46 8.47 -9.71 2.90
C TYR A 46 9.05 -8.29 2.96
N GLU A 47 10.24 -8.15 3.53
CA GLU A 47 10.92 -6.86 3.59
C GLU A 47 11.31 -6.38 2.18
N GLY A 48 11.01 -5.12 1.87
CA GLY A 48 11.22 -4.55 0.53
C GLY A 48 10.08 -4.80 -0.46
N ALA A 49 9.05 -5.58 -0.10
CA ALA A 49 7.87 -5.74 -0.94
C ALA A 49 7.00 -4.47 -0.94
N ASP A 50 6.61 -4.00 -2.12
CA ASP A 50 5.67 -2.89 -2.27
C ASP A 50 4.24 -3.32 -1.91
N LEU A 51 3.65 -2.66 -0.91
CA LEU A 51 2.24 -2.88 -0.56
C LEU A 51 1.29 -2.34 -1.63
N GLY A 52 1.68 -1.23 -2.26
CA GLY A 52 0.91 -0.52 -3.27
C GLY A 52 1.46 0.89 -3.51
N ILE A 53 0.89 1.58 -4.49
CA ILE A 53 1.27 2.95 -4.85
C ILE A 53 0.21 3.91 -4.35
N LEU A 54 0.63 4.96 -3.64
CA LEU A 54 -0.24 6.02 -3.17
C LEU A 54 0.01 7.30 -3.97
N VAL A 55 -1.03 7.84 -4.58
CA VAL A 55 -1.01 9.08 -5.37
C VAL A 55 -1.84 10.14 -4.66
N THR A 56 -1.19 11.20 -4.18
CA THR A 56 -1.80 12.33 -3.49
C THR A 56 -1.64 13.61 -4.32
N ARG A 57 -2.46 14.63 -4.02
CA ARG A 57 -2.21 15.99 -4.49
C ARG A 57 -1.29 16.76 -3.54
N GLY A 58 -0.54 17.71 -4.10
CA GLY A 58 0.41 18.56 -3.39
C GLY A 58 1.78 17.92 -3.17
N ARG A 59 2.70 18.69 -2.59
CA ARG A 59 4.07 18.23 -2.30
C ARG A 59 4.06 17.31 -1.08
N SER A 60 4.69 16.14 -1.16
CA SER A 60 4.79 15.18 -0.04
C SER A 60 6.05 15.36 0.83
N MET A 61 6.97 16.23 0.41
CA MET A 61 8.26 16.46 1.06
C MET A 61 8.48 17.93 1.41
N THR A 62 9.26 18.20 2.44
CA THR A 62 9.76 19.53 2.78
C THR A 62 10.97 19.89 1.90
N ASN A 63 11.42 21.15 1.96
CA ASN A 63 12.65 21.57 1.26
C ASN A 63 13.91 20.86 1.78
N GLY A 64 13.87 20.31 3.00
CA GLY A 64 14.95 19.48 3.57
C GLY A 64 14.85 18.00 3.21
N PHE A 65 14.10 17.66 2.15
CA PHE A 65 13.90 16.30 1.66
C PHE A 65 13.30 15.31 2.68
N GLN A 66 12.59 15.82 3.69
CA GLN A 66 11.86 14.99 4.65
C GLN A 66 10.41 14.86 4.23
N LEU A 67 9.75 13.75 4.53
CA LEU A 67 8.29 13.68 4.39
C LEU A 67 7.63 14.79 5.22
N ASN A 68 6.51 15.33 4.75
CA ASN A 68 5.69 16.21 5.58
C ASN A 68 4.71 15.40 6.44
N GLU A 69 4.02 16.09 7.36
CA GLU A 69 3.09 15.42 8.27
C GLU A 69 1.90 14.80 7.54
N ARG A 70 1.38 15.45 6.51
CA ARG A 70 0.26 14.93 5.71
C ARG A 70 0.62 13.60 5.03
N ALA A 71 1.80 13.52 4.43
CA ALA A 71 2.31 12.30 3.83
C ALA A 71 2.49 11.18 4.87
N ARG A 72 2.99 11.50 6.07
CA ARG A 72 3.08 10.54 7.17
C ARG A 72 1.71 10.02 7.62
N LYS A 73 0.71 10.89 7.77
CA LYS A 73 -0.66 10.51 8.12
C LYS A 73 -1.26 9.58 7.07
N TRP A 74 -1.08 9.89 5.79
CA TRP A 74 -1.50 9.02 4.69
C TRP A 74 -0.84 7.63 4.74
N ILE A 75 0.47 7.58 4.91
CA ILE A 75 1.21 6.30 5.02
C ILE A 75 0.69 5.48 6.19
N HIS A 76 0.49 6.11 7.36
CA HIS A 76 -0.03 5.43 8.55
C HIS A 76 -1.44 4.88 8.30
N GLY A 77 -2.35 5.70 7.78
CA GLY A 77 -3.75 5.30 7.55
C GLY A 77 -3.92 4.22 6.48
N ILE A 78 -3.10 4.22 5.42
CA ILE A 78 -3.12 3.12 4.45
C ILE A 78 -2.54 1.84 5.08
N LYS A 79 -1.42 1.93 5.80
CA LYS A 79 -0.81 0.77 6.47
C LYS A 79 -1.75 0.14 7.51
N SER A 80 -2.52 0.94 8.25
CA SER A 80 -3.48 0.42 9.24
C SER A 80 -4.65 -0.34 8.60
N SER A 81 -4.89 -0.16 7.29
CA SER A 81 -5.88 -0.92 6.54
C SER A 81 -5.38 -2.32 6.10
N PHE A 82 -4.12 -2.66 6.36
CA PHE A 82 -3.59 -4.00 6.12
C PHE A 82 -3.72 -4.87 7.36
N SER A 83 -4.14 -6.12 7.14
CA SER A 83 -4.04 -7.20 8.11
C SER A 83 -3.23 -8.33 7.48
N ALA A 84 -2.35 -8.94 8.27
CA ALA A 84 -1.50 -10.05 7.88
C ALA A 84 -1.45 -11.08 9.00
N LYS A 85 -1.26 -12.35 8.64
CA LYS A 85 -1.01 -13.43 9.59
C LYS A 85 0.48 -13.78 9.54
N PRO A 86 1.15 -13.94 10.69
CA PRO A 86 2.53 -14.43 10.69
C PRO A 86 2.55 -15.84 10.09
N LEU A 87 3.55 -16.13 9.25
CA LEU A 87 3.82 -17.50 8.83
C LEU A 87 4.49 -18.26 9.96
N SER A 88 4.19 -19.56 10.08
CA SER A 88 4.96 -20.43 10.95
C SER A 88 6.39 -20.55 10.40
N MET A 89 7.40 -20.74 11.26
CA MET A 89 8.80 -20.91 10.82
C MET A 89 8.98 -22.05 9.82
N ALA A 90 8.11 -23.08 9.84
CA ALA A 90 8.14 -24.19 8.89
C ALA A 90 7.70 -23.80 7.46
N GLU A 91 6.97 -22.69 7.32
CA GLU A 91 6.48 -22.14 6.05
C GLU A 91 7.25 -20.88 5.63
N ALA A 92 8.20 -20.44 6.46
CA ALA A 92 8.98 -19.23 6.26
C ALA A 92 10.15 -19.49 5.30
N GLY A 93 9.85 -19.59 4.02
CA GLY A 93 10.82 -19.61 2.93
C GLY A 93 10.09 -19.48 1.60
N PRO A 94 10.72 -18.92 0.54
CA PRO A 94 10.16 -19.11 -0.79
C PRO A 94 9.99 -20.62 -0.99
N SER A 95 8.79 -21.08 -1.35
CA SER A 95 8.66 -22.42 -1.92
C SER A 95 9.42 -22.36 -3.24
N LEU A 96 10.71 -22.68 -3.21
CA LEU A 96 11.44 -23.00 -4.41
C LEU A 96 10.75 -24.26 -4.91
N ALA A 97 9.78 -24.11 -5.81
CA ALA A 97 9.34 -25.22 -6.62
C ALA A 97 10.62 -25.79 -7.23
N ASP A 98 10.86 -27.10 -7.04
CA ASP A 98 12.04 -27.77 -7.56
C ASP A 98 12.27 -27.32 -9.01
N PRO A 99 13.47 -26.83 -9.37
CA PRO A 99 13.71 -26.38 -10.73
C PRO A 99 13.43 -27.55 -11.67
N ALA A 100 12.45 -27.36 -12.56
CA ALA A 100 11.96 -28.36 -13.50
C ALA A 100 12.95 -28.63 -14.67
N PHE A 101 14.25 -28.64 -14.40
CA PHE A 101 15.27 -28.99 -15.37
C PHE A 101 15.71 -30.42 -15.15
N LYS A 102 15.13 -31.34 -15.94
CA LYS A 102 15.78 -32.62 -16.24
C LYS A 102 16.92 -32.35 -17.22
N ILE A 103 18.16 -32.46 -16.76
CA ILE A 103 19.28 -32.70 -17.67
C ILE A 103 19.07 -34.11 -18.24
N MET A 104 19.03 -34.20 -19.57
CA MET A 104 18.97 -35.46 -20.33
C MET A 104 20.39 -35.90 -20.67
#